data_AF-A0A9X6AI31-F1
#
_entry.id   AF-A0A9X6AI31-F1
#
_cell.length_a   1.000
_cell.length_b   1.000
_cell.length_c   1.000
_cell.angle_alpha   90.00
_cell.angle_beta   90.00
_cell.angle_gamma   90.00
#
_symmetry.space_group_name_H-M   'P 1'
#
loop_
_entity.id
_entity.type
_entity.pdbx_description
1 polymer ?
#
loop_
_entity_poly.entity_id
_entity_poly.type
_entity_poly.pdbx_seq_one_letter_code
_entity_poly.pdbx_strand_id
1 'polypeptide(L)'
;RELLAYQSRIADPTSCLAVTPHLPVNLSYCFGLLAWSLDGRNDVDTPAYYRRGAHEYSDDQHTLSGAFGHRLLTSRGNQLEEVVGRIERDPAHRRAFALVLQPEDNFRQSREYPCAVGVHLFLRDGALTWITVMRAQQALTDRPYDAFLFMGMQQYAAS
;
A
#
# COMPACT_ATOMS: atom_id res chain seq x y z
N ARG A 1 -16.45 14.61 8.50
CA ARG A 1 -17.48 13.79 7.81
C ARG A 1 -16.86 12.42 7.57
N GLU A 2 -17.61 11.35 7.82
CA GLU A 2 -17.17 9.98 7.55
C GLU A 2 -18.10 9.36 6.50
N LEU A 3 -17.55 8.48 5.66
CA LEU A 3 -18.30 7.65 4.73
C LEU A 3 -17.91 6.19 4.99
N LEU A 4 -18.89 5.33 5.25
CA LEU A 4 -18.68 3.91 5.49
C LEU A 4 -18.74 3.14 4.17
N ALA A 5 -17.90 2.10 4.04
CA ALA A 5 -17.86 1.20 2.89
C ALA A 5 -17.77 1.92 1.51
N TYR A 6 -17.05 3.04 1.46
CA TYR A 6 -16.86 3.77 0.21
C TYR A 6 -15.96 3.00 -0.75
N GLN A 7 -16.36 2.93 -2.01
CA GLN A 7 -15.59 2.33 -3.10
C GLN A 7 -15.40 3.33 -4.23
N SER A 8 -14.20 3.33 -4.82
CA SER A 8 -13.91 4.01 -6.07
C SER A 8 -13.13 3.10 -7.00
N ARG A 9 -13.27 3.32 -8.31
CA ARG A 9 -12.51 2.62 -9.35
C ARG A 9 -11.68 3.64 -10.13
N ILE A 10 -10.42 3.32 -10.34
CA ILE A 10 -9.55 4.04 -11.27
C ILE A 10 -9.49 3.23 -12.56
N ALA A 11 -9.79 3.87 -13.69
CA ALA A 11 -9.82 3.21 -14.99
C ALA A 11 -8.40 3.04 -15.56
N ASP A 12 -7.56 4.06 -15.38
CA ASP A 12 -6.18 4.08 -15.84
C ASP A 12 -5.23 4.23 -14.64
N PRO A 13 -4.61 3.13 -14.16
CA PRO A 13 -3.70 3.17 -13.03
C PRO A 13 -2.34 3.80 -13.37
N THR A 14 -2.02 4.05 -14.65
CA THR A 14 -0.75 4.67 -15.05
C THR A 14 -0.70 6.16 -14.69
N SER A 15 -1.86 6.80 -14.60
CA SER A 15 -2.01 8.17 -14.09
C SER A 15 -2.06 8.18 -12.55
N CYS A 16 -0.94 7.81 -11.90
CA CYS A 16 -0.88 7.59 -10.44
C CYS A 16 -1.06 8.84 -9.56
N LEU A 17 -1.20 10.03 -10.13
CA LEU A 17 -1.11 11.30 -9.41
C LEU A 17 -2.48 11.96 -9.24
N ALA A 18 -2.92 12.09 -7.98
CA ALA A 18 -4.11 12.85 -7.62
C ALA A 18 -3.74 14.29 -7.22
N VAL A 19 -3.29 15.09 -8.20
CA VAL A 19 -2.84 16.47 -7.98
C VAL A 19 -3.96 17.46 -8.32
N THR A 20 -4.21 18.40 -7.41
CA THR A 20 -5.06 19.57 -7.68
C THR A 20 -4.39 20.84 -7.15
N PRO A 21 -4.74 22.04 -7.64
CA PRO A 21 -4.22 23.30 -7.09
C PRO A 21 -4.46 23.47 -5.58
N HIS A 22 -5.48 22.81 -5.04
CA HIS A 22 -5.87 22.89 -3.62
C HIS A 22 -5.32 21.75 -2.77
N LEU A 23 -4.75 20.72 -3.39
CA LEU A 23 -4.16 19.56 -2.72
C LEU A 23 -2.82 19.22 -3.39
N PRO A 24 -1.77 20.01 -3.10
CA PRO A 24 -0.44 19.71 -3.62
C PRO A 24 0.08 18.41 -2.99
N VAL A 25 0.53 17.49 -3.84
CA VAL A 25 1.15 16.23 -3.43
C VAL A 25 2.67 16.40 -3.47
N ASN A 26 3.36 15.94 -2.43
CA ASN A 26 4.83 15.89 -2.43
C ASN A 26 5.29 14.72 -3.32
N LEU A 27 5.64 15.02 -4.57
CA LEU A 27 6.08 14.03 -5.56
C LEU A 27 7.31 13.24 -5.09
N SER A 28 8.28 13.91 -4.47
CA SER A 28 9.48 13.23 -3.95
C SER A 28 9.11 12.20 -2.89
N TYR A 29 8.14 12.54 -2.03
CA TYR A 29 7.64 11.59 -1.03
C TYR A 29 6.90 10.40 -1.67
N CYS A 30 6.09 10.63 -2.71
CA CYS A 30 5.43 9.56 -3.45
C CYS A 30 6.42 8.51 -3.97
N PHE A 31 7.47 8.94 -4.67
CA PHE A 31 8.48 8.03 -5.20
C PHE A 31 9.34 7.41 -4.09
N GLY A 32 9.70 8.20 -3.07
CA GLY A 32 10.43 7.70 -1.90
C GLY A 32 9.67 6.59 -1.18
N LEU A 33 8.37 6.78 -0.96
CA LEU A 33 7.49 5.80 -0.32
C LEU A 33 7.30 4.55 -1.19
N LEU A 34 7.17 4.70 -2.51
CA LEU A 34 7.09 3.59 -3.44
C LEU A 34 8.38 2.76 -3.42
N ALA A 35 9.55 3.39 -3.56
CA ALA A 35 10.84 2.70 -3.52
C ALA A 35 11.07 1.99 -2.18
N TRP A 36 10.79 2.68 -1.07
CA TRP A 36 10.86 2.11 0.28
C TRP A 36 9.94 0.90 0.45
N SER A 37 8.74 0.95 -0.13
CA SER A 37 7.78 -0.15 -0.07
C SER A 37 8.19 -1.33 -0.96
N LEU A 38 8.67 -1.08 -2.18
CA LEU A 38 9.15 -2.12 -3.08
C LEU A 38 10.43 -2.80 -2.59
N ASP A 39 11.25 -2.09 -1.82
CA ASP A 39 12.42 -2.65 -1.12
C ASP A 39 12.03 -3.43 0.15
N GLY A 40 10.74 -3.46 0.51
CA GLY A 40 10.24 -4.19 1.68
C GLY A 40 10.78 -3.65 3.02
N ARG A 41 11.19 -2.37 3.05
CA ARG A 41 11.74 -1.71 4.23
C ARG A 41 10.66 -1.31 5.23
N ASN A 42 11.08 -1.17 6.47
CA ASN A 42 10.25 -0.68 7.57
C ASN A 42 10.97 0.35 8.45
N ASP A 43 12.12 0.88 8.07
CA ASP A 43 12.77 1.95 8.83
C ASP A 43 12.00 3.26 8.75
N VAL A 44 11.95 4.01 9.85
CA VAL A 44 11.26 5.31 9.92
C VAL A 44 12.06 6.44 9.28
N ASP A 45 13.38 6.31 9.19
CA ASP A 45 14.28 7.36 8.69
C ASP A 45 13.97 7.72 7.23
N THR A 46 13.68 6.73 6.38
CA THR A 46 13.33 6.95 4.98
C THR A 46 12.08 7.82 4.82
N PRO A 47 10.90 7.50 5.40
CA PRO A 47 9.75 8.40 5.33
C PRO A 47 9.95 9.71 6.09
N ALA A 48 10.72 9.72 7.19
CA ALA A 48 11.02 10.92 7.97
C ALA A 48 11.83 11.96 7.18
N TYR A 49 12.71 11.53 6.28
CA TYR A 49 13.43 12.40 5.36
C TYR A 49 12.49 13.30 4.55
N TYR A 50 11.36 12.75 4.09
CA TYR A 50 10.37 13.49 3.30
C TYR A 50 9.31 14.19 4.14
N ARG A 51 8.93 13.59 5.27
CA ARG A 51 7.87 14.07 6.16
C ARG A 51 8.33 13.95 7.61
N ARG A 52 8.81 15.06 8.18
CA ARG A 52 9.39 15.13 9.54
C ARG A 52 8.53 14.49 10.64
N GLY A 53 7.21 14.51 10.51
CA GLY A 53 6.29 13.89 11.47
C GLY A 53 6.24 12.35 11.44
N ALA A 54 6.97 11.67 10.55
CA ALA A 54 6.93 10.21 10.45
C ALA A 54 7.37 9.50 11.75
N HIS A 55 8.33 10.08 12.49
CA HIS A 55 8.77 9.55 13.78
C HIS A 55 7.67 9.50 14.85
N GLU A 56 6.63 10.32 14.74
CA GLU A 56 5.52 10.34 15.68
C GLU A 56 4.69 9.04 15.64
N TYR A 57 4.72 8.33 14.52
CA TYR A 57 4.02 7.05 14.33
C TYR A 57 4.87 5.84 14.74
N SER A 58 6.16 6.02 14.98
CA SER A 58 7.05 4.92 15.39
C SER A 58 7.03 4.72 16.91
N ASP A 59 6.84 3.47 17.33
CA ASP A 59 6.87 3.09 18.75
C ASP A 59 8.29 3.12 19.33
N ASP A 60 9.28 2.72 18.53
CA ASP A 60 10.69 2.57 18.92
C ASP A 60 11.60 3.66 18.34
N GLN A 61 11.03 4.59 17.55
CA GLN A 61 11.75 5.65 16.81
C GLN A 61 12.69 5.12 15.72
N HIS A 62 12.61 3.83 15.37
CA HIS A 62 13.45 3.18 14.36
C HIS A 62 12.63 2.53 13.25
N THR A 63 11.48 1.95 13.59
CA THR A 63 10.67 1.17 12.66
C THR A 63 9.21 1.63 12.61
N LEU A 64 8.64 1.43 11.43
CA LEU A 64 7.22 1.54 11.14
C LEU A 64 6.65 0.13 10.96
N SER A 65 6.09 -0.37 12.04
CA SER A 65 5.38 -1.64 12.12
C SER A 65 4.22 -1.84 11.14
N GLY A 66 3.62 -0.75 10.66
CA GLY A 66 2.52 -0.73 9.70
C GLY A 66 2.98 -0.70 8.23
N ALA A 67 4.29 -0.68 7.97
CA ALA A 67 4.86 -0.57 6.63
C ALA A 67 4.29 -1.61 5.65
N PHE A 68 3.52 -1.14 4.66
CA PHE A 68 2.81 -2.04 3.73
C PHE A 68 3.77 -2.89 2.90
N GLY A 69 4.83 -2.27 2.37
CA GLY A 69 5.87 -2.96 1.61
C GLY A 69 6.52 -4.08 2.41
N HIS A 70 6.98 -3.78 3.62
CA HIS A 70 7.52 -4.79 4.53
C HIS A 70 6.54 -5.95 4.75
N ARG A 71 5.26 -5.65 4.98
CA ARG A 71 4.27 -6.69 5.23
C ARG A 71 3.96 -7.55 4.01
N LEU A 72 3.95 -6.96 2.82
CA LEU A 72 3.69 -7.66 1.56
C LEU A 72 4.91 -8.44 1.05
N LEU A 73 6.13 -7.98 1.28
CA LEU A 73 7.32 -8.48 0.60
C LEU A 73 8.29 -9.25 1.50
N THR A 74 8.42 -8.90 2.78
CA THR A 74 9.54 -9.39 3.61
C THR A 74 9.15 -9.93 4.99
N SER A 75 8.08 -9.44 5.62
CA SER A 75 7.73 -9.77 7.01
C SER A 75 7.46 -11.25 7.29
N ARG A 76 6.85 -11.95 6.33
CA ARG A 76 6.51 -13.39 6.40
C ARG A 76 6.81 -14.10 5.08
N GLY A 77 7.77 -13.56 4.32
CA GLY A 77 8.02 -13.92 2.93
C GLY A 77 7.31 -13.00 1.92
N ASN A 78 7.62 -13.21 0.65
CA ASN A 78 7.17 -12.37 -0.45
C ASN A 78 5.76 -12.77 -0.92
N GLN A 79 4.74 -12.28 -0.22
CA GLN A 79 3.34 -12.56 -0.56
C GLN A 79 2.97 -12.03 -1.95
N LEU A 80 3.55 -10.91 -2.38
CA LEU A 80 3.25 -10.32 -3.68
C LEU A 80 3.74 -11.21 -4.83
N GLU A 81 4.97 -11.71 -4.75
CA GLU A 81 5.50 -12.68 -5.72
C GLU A 81 4.65 -13.95 -5.77
N GLU A 82 4.26 -14.48 -4.60
CA GLU A 82 3.40 -15.66 -4.52
C GLU A 82 2.03 -15.46 -5.18
N VAL A 83 1.36 -14.33 -4.92
CA VAL A 83 0.03 -14.08 -5.49
C VAL A 83 0.08 -13.71 -6.98
N VAL A 84 1.15 -13.04 -7.44
CA VAL A 84 1.42 -12.82 -8.87
C VAL A 84 1.64 -14.16 -9.57
N GLY A 85 2.54 -15.00 -9.06
CA GLY A 85 2.82 -16.32 -9.64
C GLY A 85 1.58 -17.23 -9.70
N ARG A 86 0.61 -17.07 -8.79
CA ARG A 86 -0.68 -17.79 -8.84
C ARG A 86 -1.53 -17.37 -10.04
N ILE A 87 -1.66 -16.06 -10.31
CA ILE A 87 -2.48 -15.56 -11.41
C ILE A 87 -1.80 -15.73 -12.77
N GLU A 88 -0.47 -15.81 -12.82
CA GLU A 88 0.27 -16.16 -14.04
C GLU A 88 0.04 -17.62 -14.43
N ARG A 89 0.10 -18.54 -13.46
CA ARG A 89 -0.13 -19.98 -13.69
C ARG A 89 -1.58 -20.28 -14.03
N ASP A 90 -2.52 -19.56 -13.40
CA ASP A 90 -3.95 -19.70 -13.59
C ASP A 90 -4.59 -18.30 -13.67
N PRO A 91 -4.76 -17.74 -14.88
CA PRO A 91 -5.38 -16.42 -15.02
C PRO A 91 -6.79 -16.35 -14.42
N ALA A 92 -7.53 -17.46 -14.32
CA ALA A 92 -8.87 -17.49 -13.72
C ALA A 92 -8.85 -17.55 -12.18
N HIS A 93 -7.67 -17.58 -11.54
CA HIS A 93 -7.54 -17.70 -10.10
C HIS A 93 -8.30 -16.60 -9.35
N ARG A 94 -8.81 -16.96 -8.16
CA ARG A 94 -9.60 -16.06 -7.29
C ARG A 94 -9.11 -16.03 -5.84
N ARG A 95 -7.92 -16.58 -5.59
CA ARG A 95 -7.30 -16.73 -4.25
C ARG A 95 -5.94 -16.03 -4.16
N ALA A 96 -5.75 -15.01 -4.99
CA ALA A 96 -4.52 -14.23 -5.08
C ALA A 96 -4.63 -12.98 -4.18
N PHE A 97 -4.78 -13.22 -2.88
CA PHE A 97 -4.91 -12.18 -1.86
C PHE A 97 -3.67 -12.16 -0.96
N ALA A 98 -3.03 -11.00 -0.83
CA ALA A 98 -1.91 -10.77 0.08
C ALA A 98 -2.34 -9.86 1.24
N LEU A 99 -1.98 -10.25 2.47
CA LEU A 99 -2.42 -9.59 3.70
C LEU A 99 -1.43 -8.53 4.15
N VAL A 100 -1.96 -7.39 4.58
CA VAL A 100 -1.22 -6.34 5.30
C VAL A 100 -1.64 -6.31 6.77
N LEU A 101 -2.94 -6.27 7.05
CA LEU A 101 -3.44 -6.36 8.42
C LEU A 101 -3.31 -7.81 8.92
N GLN A 102 -2.76 -7.98 10.12
CA GLN A 102 -2.50 -9.28 10.72
C GLN A 102 -3.23 -9.41 12.07
N PRO A 103 -3.56 -10.64 12.52
CA PRO A 103 -4.25 -10.84 13.79
C PRO A 103 -3.55 -10.19 14.99
N GLU A 104 -2.22 -10.16 14.99
CA GLU A 104 -1.37 -9.60 16.04
C GLU A 104 -1.60 -8.09 16.24
N ASP A 105 -2.06 -7.38 15.20
CA ASP A 105 -2.40 -5.96 15.30
C ASP A 105 -3.56 -5.70 16.27
N ASN A 106 -4.43 -6.69 16.55
CA ASN A 106 -5.51 -6.53 17.53
C ASN A 106 -5.02 -6.57 18.98
N PHE A 107 -3.84 -7.16 19.22
CA PHE A 107 -3.29 -7.36 20.56
C PHE A 107 -2.16 -6.40 20.89
N ARG A 108 -1.61 -5.72 19.88
CA ARG A 108 -0.51 -4.78 20.05
C ARG A 108 -1.03 -3.38 20.35
N GLN A 109 -0.45 -2.72 21.35
CA GLN A 109 -0.59 -1.27 21.53
C GLN A 109 0.50 -0.59 20.72
N SER A 110 0.12 0.19 19.71
CA SER A 110 1.04 0.84 18.80
C SER A 110 0.53 2.22 18.41
N ARG A 111 1.44 3.13 18.08
CA ARG A 111 1.15 4.41 17.44
C ARG A 111 0.80 4.24 15.96
N GLU A 112 1.13 3.09 15.38
CA GLU A 112 0.89 2.79 13.98
C GLU A 112 0.13 1.48 13.80
N TYR A 113 -1.07 1.60 13.25
CA TYR A 113 -1.89 0.48 12.83
C TYR A 113 -2.08 0.52 11.32
N PRO A 114 -1.81 -0.57 10.59
CA PRO A 114 -2.04 -0.60 9.15
C PRO A 114 -3.50 -0.27 8.83
N CYS A 115 -3.73 0.68 7.94
CA CYS A 115 -5.06 1.03 7.45
C CYS A 115 -5.49 0.13 6.28
N ALA A 116 -4.52 -0.42 5.53
CA ALA A 116 -4.76 -1.45 4.52
C ALA A 116 -4.99 -2.83 5.19
N VAL A 117 -6.04 -3.52 4.75
CA VAL A 117 -6.27 -4.93 5.07
C VAL A 117 -5.38 -5.81 4.21
N GLY A 118 -5.31 -5.51 2.91
CA GLY A 118 -4.53 -6.28 1.95
C GLY A 118 -4.89 -5.94 0.51
N VAL A 119 -4.33 -6.71 -0.41
CA VAL A 119 -4.49 -6.52 -1.85
C VAL A 119 -4.93 -7.81 -2.53
N HIS A 120 -5.91 -7.72 -3.41
CA HIS A 120 -6.40 -8.83 -4.23
C HIS A 120 -6.08 -8.56 -5.69
N LEU A 121 -5.40 -9.52 -6.33
CA LEU A 121 -5.00 -9.44 -7.71
C LEU A 121 -5.87 -10.34 -8.58
N PHE A 122 -6.22 -9.88 -9.76
CA PHE A 122 -6.89 -10.66 -10.80
C PHE A 122 -6.26 -10.37 -12.16
N LEU A 123 -6.02 -11.41 -12.96
CA LEU A 123 -5.62 -11.25 -14.36
C LEU A 123 -6.83 -11.47 -15.26
N ARG A 124 -7.31 -10.43 -15.94
CA ARG A 124 -8.49 -10.52 -16.83
C ARG A 124 -8.17 -9.82 -18.14
N ASP A 125 -8.46 -10.48 -19.26
CA ASP A 125 -8.27 -9.93 -20.60
C ASP A 125 -6.84 -9.39 -20.84
N GLY A 126 -5.84 -10.06 -20.27
CA GLY A 126 -4.43 -9.64 -20.35
C GLY A 126 -4.05 -8.45 -19.47
N ALA A 127 -4.94 -7.96 -18.61
CA ALA A 127 -4.70 -6.84 -17.72
C ALA A 127 -4.76 -7.24 -16.23
N LEU A 128 -3.82 -6.73 -15.44
CA LEU A 128 -3.80 -6.89 -14.00
C LEU A 128 -4.79 -5.91 -13.34
N THR A 129 -5.83 -6.45 -12.72
CA THR A 129 -6.71 -5.73 -11.81
C THR A 129 -6.18 -5.84 -10.38
N TRP A 130 -6.00 -4.69 -9.74
CA TRP A 130 -5.56 -4.57 -8.35
C TRP A 130 -6.68 -4.00 -7.48
N ILE A 131 -7.02 -4.71 -6.41
CA ILE A 131 -7.99 -4.25 -5.42
C ILE A 131 -7.30 -4.09 -4.08
N THR A 132 -7.13 -2.85 -3.63
CA THR A 132 -6.72 -2.56 -2.25
C THR A 132 -7.95 -2.50 -1.36
N VAL A 133 -7.97 -3.33 -0.31
CA VAL A 133 -9.01 -3.27 0.73
C VAL A 133 -8.45 -2.49 1.91
N MET A 134 -9.16 -1.46 2.34
CA MET A 134 -8.75 -0.61 3.47
C MET A 134 -9.84 -0.61 4.53
N ARG A 135 -9.46 -0.78 5.80
CA ARG A 135 -10.39 -0.70 6.93
C ARG A 135 -10.72 0.74 7.32
N ALA A 136 -9.83 1.67 7.01
CA ALA A 136 -9.97 3.11 7.22
C ALA A 136 -9.08 3.86 6.23
N GLN A 137 -9.41 5.11 5.89
CA GLN A 137 -8.62 5.92 4.97
C GLN A 137 -8.87 7.42 5.20
N GLN A 138 -7.81 8.22 5.38
CA GLN A 138 -7.92 9.68 5.43
C GLN A 138 -7.96 10.23 4.00
N ALA A 139 -9.15 10.65 3.57
CA ALA A 139 -9.43 10.95 2.17
C ALA A 139 -8.60 12.09 1.55
N LEU A 140 -8.13 13.04 2.36
CA LEU A 140 -7.43 14.23 1.87
C LEU A 140 -5.91 14.16 2.05
N THR A 141 -5.43 13.66 3.19
CA THR A 141 -4.00 13.71 3.53
C THR A 141 -3.25 12.46 3.14
N ASP A 142 -3.89 11.29 3.18
CA ASP A 142 -3.19 10.00 3.06
C ASP A 142 -3.58 9.30 1.75
N ARG A 143 -4.87 9.34 1.39
CA ARG A 143 -5.40 8.71 0.17
C ARG A 143 -4.62 9.06 -1.12
N PRO A 144 -4.19 10.30 -1.39
CA PRO A 144 -3.40 10.59 -2.58
C PRO A 144 -2.08 9.81 -2.63
N TYR A 145 -1.40 9.66 -1.49
CA TYR A 145 -0.14 8.94 -1.39
C TYR A 145 -0.36 7.42 -1.44
N ASP A 146 -1.39 6.90 -0.74
CA ASP A 146 -1.73 5.48 -0.79
C ASP A 146 -2.17 5.05 -2.19
N ALA A 147 -2.96 5.89 -2.88
CA ALA A 147 -3.37 5.64 -4.25
C ALA A 147 -2.15 5.58 -5.17
N PHE A 148 -1.23 6.56 -5.07
CA PHE A 148 0.02 6.54 -5.82
C PHE A 148 0.83 5.26 -5.54
N LEU A 149 0.98 4.91 -4.26
CA LEU A 149 1.75 3.75 -3.82
C LEU A 149 1.19 2.45 -4.40
N PHE A 150 -0.11 2.17 -4.20
CA PHE A 150 -0.71 0.91 -4.66
C PHE A 150 -0.82 0.83 -6.18
N MET A 151 -1.06 1.94 -6.89
CA MET A 151 -1.01 1.95 -8.36
C MET A 151 0.41 1.77 -8.90
N GLY A 152 1.42 2.31 -8.20
CA GLY A 152 2.83 2.06 -8.52
C GLY A 152 3.22 0.60 -8.31
N MET A 153 2.80 0.00 -7.19
CA MET A 153 2.99 -1.44 -6.94
C MET A 153 2.24 -2.32 -7.94
N GLN A 154 1.02 -1.92 -8.35
CA GLN A 154 0.28 -2.60 -9.42
C GLN A 154 1.07 -2.61 -10.72
N GLN A 155 1.66 -1.48 -11.12
CA GLN A 155 2.45 -1.40 -12.35
C GLN A 155 3.73 -2.24 -12.25
N TYR A 156 4.40 -2.24 -11.10
CA TYR A 156 5.55 -3.11 -10.85
C TYR A 156 5.18 -4.60 -10.92
N ALA A 157 4.01 -4.99 -10.41
CA ALA A 157 3.54 -6.36 -10.48
C ALA A 157 3.03 -6.78 -11.88
N ALA A 158 2.79 -5.81 -12.77
CA ALA A 158 2.29 -6.05 -14.13
C ALA A 158 3.41 -6.04 -15.19
N SER A 159 4.65 -5.69 -14.82
CA SER A 159 5.81 -5.65 -15.71
C SER A 159 6.47 -7.03 -15.86
#